data_AF-A0A1A3GLI3-F1
#
_entry.id   AF-A0A1A3GLI3-F1
#
_cell.length_a   1.000
_cell.length_b   1.000
_cell.length_c   1.000
_cell.angle_alpha   90.00
_cell.angle_beta   90.00
_cell.angle_gamma   90.00
#
_symmetry.space_group_name_H-M   'P 1'
#
loop_
_entity.id
_entity.type
_entity.pdbx_description
1 polymer ?
#
loop_
_entity_poly.entity_id
_entity_poly.type
_entity_poly.pdbx_seq_one_letter_code
_entity_poly.pdbx_strand_id
1 'polypeptide(L)'
;MAVLLRKLLGIGNLPDDIREQLQAEGLLHVAEFVPVTFRFSGHVPGKVAKSTLRSLVGALVITEKRLIGTLSSAPNKAVKTVNHEWATAAGTMVQAELDDSGLLLDAPDLAAVDPSFEGSMSLRYKTPLPADVLAALPARTFTFDVPNKYVYVACGMPPTT
;
A
#
# COMPACT_ATOMS: atom_id res chain seq x y z
N MET A 1 -20.69 2.79 5.60
CA MET A 1 -20.59 3.32 6.99
C MET A 1 -19.24 3.13 7.70
N ALA A 2 -18.43 2.11 7.41
CA ALA A 2 -17.26 1.77 8.23
C ALA A 2 -16.10 2.81 8.21
N VAL A 3 -16.00 3.62 7.16
CA VAL A 3 -14.93 4.62 6.99
C VAL A 3 -15.21 5.91 7.79
N LEU A 4 -16.48 6.27 7.98
CA LEU A 4 -16.85 7.51 8.69
C LEU A 4 -16.50 7.44 10.19
N LEU A 5 -16.74 6.29 10.83
CA LEU A 5 -16.34 6.06 12.22
C LEU A 5 -14.81 6.07 12.38
N ARG A 6 -14.09 5.54 11.38
CA ARG A 6 -12.61 5.53 11.36
C ARG A 6 -12.03 6.93 11.14
N LYS A 7 -12.68 7.76 10.32
CA LYS A 7 -12.40 9.20 10.16
C LYS A 7 -12.50 9.95 11.48
N LEU A 8 -13.56 9.72 12.24
CA LEU A 8 -13.75 10.32 13.56
C LEU A 8 -12.72 9.87 14.60
N LEU A 9 -12.08 8.71 14.40
CA LEU A 9 -11.06 8.15 15.28
C LEU A 9 -9.61 8.35 14.76
N GLY A 10 -9.40 9.08 13.66
CA GLY A 10 -8.07 9.29 13.06
C GLY A 10 -7.41 8.04 12.47
N ILE A 11 -8.15 6.95 12.26
CA ILE A 11 -7.64 5.68 11.73
C ILE A 11 -7.50 5.77 10.21
N GLY A 12 -6.27 5.97 9.73
CA GLY A 12 -5.98 6.22 8.31
C GLY A 12 -5.43 7.61 8.02
N ASN A 13 -5.20 8.43 9.05
CA ASN A 13 -4.41 9.65 8.93
C ASN A 13 -2.93 9.32 8.70
N LEU A 14 -2.30 10.14 7.88
CA LEU A 14 -0.87 10.22 7.75
C LEU A 14 -0.31 10.95 8.99
N PRO A 15 0.66 10.37 9.71
CA PRO A 15 1.38 11.05 10.80
C PRO A 15 1.94 12.41 10.36
N ASP A 16 1.96 13.39 11.27
CA ASP A 16 2.34 14.79 10.96
C ASP A 16 3.79 14.92 10.48
N ASP A 17 4.71 14.14 11.06
CA ASP A 17 6.12 14.07 10.64
C ASP A 17 6.27 13.59 9.20
N ILE A 18 5.49 12.58 8.81
CA ILE A 18 5.45 12.09 7.43
C ILE A 18 4.81 13.16 6.53
N ARG A 19 3.75 13.83 6.99
CA ARG A 19 3.07 14.89 6.22
C ARG A 19 4.02 16.05 5.89
N GLU A 20 4.78 16.54 6.85
CA GLU A 20 5.76 17.62 6.67
C GLU A 20 6.86 17.22 5.68
N GLN A 21 7.39 16.00 5.81
CA GLN A 21 8.39 15.49 4.87
C GLN A 21 7.85 15.45 3.43
N LEU A 22 6.61 14.99 3.23
CA LEU A 22 6.04 14.86 1.88
C LEU A 22 5.65 16.20 1.26
N GLN A 23 5.30 17.21 2.07
CA GLN A 23 5.10 18.57 1.57
C GLN A 23 6.36 19.13 0.91
N ALA A 24 7.54 18.87 1.47
CA ALA A 24 8.82 19.30 0.90
C ALA A 24 9.19 18.56 -0.40
N GLU A 25 8.49 17.49 -0.77
CA GLU A 25 8.76 16.67 -1.95
C GLU A 25 7.88 17.02 -3.16
N GLY A 26 6.96 17.97 -3.02
CA GLY A 26 5.97 18.30 -4.05
C GLY A 26 4.83 17.27 -4.04
N LEU A 27 3.74 17.60 -3.34
CA LEU A 27 2.56 16.74 -3.25
C LEU A 27 1.72 16.83 -4.53
N LEU A 28 1.52 15.70 -5.19
CA LEU A 28 0.61 15.58 -6.34
C LEU A 28 -0.78 15.10 -5.89
N HIS A 29 -0.84 14.18 -4.93
CA HIS A 29 -2.10 13.64 -4.41
C HIS A 29 -1.95 13.15 -2.97
N VAL A 30 -2.94 13.45 -2.13
CA VAL A 30 -3.07 12.91 -0.78
C VAL A 30 -4.49 12.39 -0.60
N ALA A 31 -4.62 11.10 -0.33
CA ALA A 31 -5.88 10.49 0.08
C ALA A 31 -5.69 9.74 1.38
N GLU A 32 -6.41 10.18 2.41
CA GLU A 32 -6.49 9.53 3.72
C GLU A 32 -7.79 8.73 3.82
N PHE A 33 -7.81 7.73 4.71
CA PHE A 33 -8.98 6.87 4.92
C PHE A 33 -9.43 6.09 3.68
N VAL A 34 -8.47 5.73 2.84
CA VAL A 34 -8.67 4.99 1.59
C VAL A 34 -9.08 3.55 1.92
N PRO A 35 -10.23 3.06 1.44
CA PRO A 35 -10.56 1.65 1.53
C PRO A 35 -9.56 0.81 0.74
N VAL A 36 -8.99 -0.22 1.37
CA VAL A 36 -8.04 -1.13 0.73
C VAL A 36 -8.61 -2.53 0.69
N THR A 37 -8.78 -3.08 -0.50
CA THR A 37 -9.17 -4.48 -0.67
C THR A 37 -7.92 -5.35 -0.63
N PHE A 38 -7.82 -6.19 0.40
CA PHE A 38 -6.76 -7.15 0.59
C PHE A 38 -7.21 -8.52 0.11
N ARG A 39 -6.47 -9.12 -0.82
CA ARG A 39 -6.61 -10.51 -1.24
C ARG A 39 -5.33 -11.26 -0.91
N PHE A 40 -5.47 -12.46 -0.39
CA PHE A 40 -4.33 -13.33 -0.08
C PHE A 40 -4.72 -14.79 -0.27
N SER A 41 -3.78 -15.58 -0.79
CA SER A 41 -3.87 -17.03 -0.86
C SER A 41 -2.47 -17.59 -0.70
N GLY A 42 -2.28 -18.53 0.22
CA GLY A 42 -1.00 -19.21 0.43
C GLY A 42 -0.58 -19.28 1.89
N HIS A 43 0.74 -19.26 2.10
CA HIS A 43 1.38 -19.44 3.38
C HIS A 43 2.34 -18.27 3.67
N VAL A 44 2.17 -17.65 4.82
CA VAL A 44 3.13 -16.73 5.44
C VAL A 44 3.27 -17.19 6.88
N PRO A 45 4.47 -17.23 7.50
CA PRO A 45 4.62 -17.71 8.88
C PRO A 45 3.57 -17.10 9.84
N GLY A 46 2.78 -17.98 10.46
CA GLY A 46 1.64 -17.63 11.34
C GLY A 46 0.30 -17.36 10.64
N LYS A 47 0.22 -17.45 9.30
CA LYS A 47 -1.01 -17.33 8.52
C LYS A 47 -1.02 -18.28 7.32
N VAL A 48 -2.01 -19.16 7.29
CA VAL A 48 -2.29 -20.02 6.12
C VAL A 48 -3.72 -19.77 5.69
N ALA A 49 -3.94 -19.55 4.40
CA ALA A 49 -5.29 -19.41 3.87
C ALA A 49 -5.38 -19.88 2.41
N LYS A 50 -6.40 -20.67 2.09
CA LYS A 50 -6.73 -21.02 0.71
C LYS A 50 -7.21 -19.82 -0.10
N SER A 51 -7.91 -18.90 0.55
CA SER A 51 -8.29 -17.60 0.00
C SER A 51 -8.77 -16.72 1.14
N THR A 52 -8.34 -15.48 1.19
CA THR A 52 -8.78 -14.46 2.15
C THR A 52 -9.08 -13.19 1.39
N LEU A 53 -10.24 -12.61 1.67
CA LEU A 53 -10.62 -11.28 1.22
C LEU A 53 -10.95 -10.43 2.45
N ARG A 54 -10.28 -9.29 2.63
CA ARG A 54 -10.54 -8.36 3.74
C ARG A 54 -10.63 -6.93 3.24
N SER A 55 -11.42 -6.13 3.93
CA SER A 55 -11.46 -4.68 3.75
C SER A 55 -10.63 -4.03 4.85
N LEU A 56 -9.56 -3.37 4.46
CA LEU A 56 -8.66 -2.60 5.31
C LEU A 56 -8.82 -1.10 5.01
N VAL A 57 -8.14 -0.26 5.77
CA VAL A 57 -8.10 1.19 5.54
C VAL A 57 -6.65 1.64 5.56
N GLY A 58 -6.34 2.60 4.71
CA GLY A 58 -4.99 3.11 4.52
C GLY A 58 -4.97 4.57 4.10
N ALA A 59 -3.79 5.02 3.72
CA ALA A 59 -3.59 6.27 3.00
C ALA A 59 -2.78 6.01 1.73
N LEU A 60 -3.02 6.82 0.71
CA LEU A 60 -2.25 6.86 -0.52
C LEU A 60 -1.71 8.29 -0.71
N VAL A 61 -0.41 8.40 -0.90
CA VAL A 61 0.26 9.67 -1.16
C VAL A 61 1.13 9.55 -2.39
N ILE A 62 0.97 10.49 -3.30
CA ILE A 62 1.75 10.62 -4.53
C ILE A 62 2.48 11.95 -4.45
N THR A 63 3.80 11.89 -4.60
CA THR A 63 4.67 13.07 -4.71
C THR A 63 5.39 13.05 -6.05
N GLU A 64 6.07 14.14 -6.38
CA GLU A 64 6.97 14.19 -7.54
C GLU A 64 8.16 13.22 -7.44
N LYS A 65 8.49 12.75 -6.22
CA LYS A 65 9.63 11.84 -5.98
C LYS A 65 9.24 10.39 -5.79
N ARG A 66 8.08 10.12 -5.19
CA ARG A 66 7.69 8.78 -4.75
C ARG A 66 6.19 8.56 -4.55
N LEU A 67 5.84 7.29 -4.56
CA LEU A 67 4.56 6.74 -4.15
C LEU A 67 4.65 6.11 -2.76
N ILE A 68 3.73 6.48 -1.87
CA ILE A 68 3.60 5.90 -0.53
C ILE A 68 2.18 5.40 -0.32
N GLY A 69 2.07 4.17 0.19
CA GLY A 69 0.82 3.56 0.59
C GLY A 69 0.96 2.98 1.98
N THR A 70 -0.01 3.27 2.85
CA THR A 70 -0.02 2.78 4.23
C THR A 70 -1.24 1.92 4.48
N LEU A 71 -1.13 0.98 5.41
CA LEU A 71 -2.25 0.30 6.02
C LEU A 71 -2.34 0.71 7.48
N SER A 72 -3.55 0.87 7.98
CA SER A 72 -3.81 1.17 9.38
C SER A 72 -4.85 0.19 9.94
N SER A 73 -4.46 -0.49 11.01
CA SER A 73 -5.34 -1.37 11.80
C SER A 73 -5.79 -0.73 13.11
N ALA A 74 -5.16 0.39 13.53
CA ALA A 74 -5.44 1.13 14.76
C ALA A 74 -5.10 2.62 14.61
N PRO A 75 -5.70 3.53 15.42
CA PRO A 75 -5.41 4.97 15.38
C PRO A 75 -3.91 5.25 15.52
N ASN A 76 -3.39 6.21 14.75
CA ASN A 76 -1.98 6.64 14.74
C ASN A 76 -0.95 5.51 14.49
N LYS A 77 -1.39 4.34 14.01
CA LYS A 77 -0.53 3.23 13.59
C LYS A 77 -0.73 2.98 12.11
N ALA A 78 -0.15 3.87 11.30
CA ALA A 78 -0.03 3.68 9.87
C ALA A 78 1.30 2.98 9.59
N VAL A 79 1.25 1.81 8.96
CA VAL A 79 2.45 1.07 8.55
C VAL A 79 2.54 1.13 7.04
N LYS A 80 3.72 1.48 6.52
CA LYS A 80 3.98 1.52 5.09
C LYS A 80 3.83 0.11 4.50
N THR A 81 3.23 0.03 3.32
CA THR A 81 3.14 -1.20 2.51
C THR A 81 3.68 -1.01 1.10
N VAL A 82 3.80 0.24 0.66
CA VAL A 82 4.62 0.64 -0.47
C VAL A 82 5.31 1.96 -0.14
N ASN A 83 6.57 2.06 -0.57
CA ASN A 83 7.40 3.26 -0.52
C ASN A 83 8.35 3.18 -1.72
N HIS A 84 7.87 3.58 -2.88
CA HIS A 84 8.58 3.45 -4.16
C HIS A 84 8.97 4.83 -4.67
N GLU A 85 10.27 5.08 -4.84
CA GLU A 85 10.76 6.29 -5.50
C GLU A 85 10.75 6.11 -7.01
N TRP A 86 10.26 7.10 -7.75
CA TRP A 86 10.12 7.02 -9.21
C TRP A 86 11.45 6.83 -9.94
N ALA A 87 12.55 7.30 -9.34
CA ALA A 87 13.90 7.14 -9.88
C ALA A 87 14.54 5.77 -9.55
N THR A 88 13.88 4.93 -8.74
CA THR A 88 14.39 3.60 -8.41
C THR A 88 14.26 2.68 -9.61
N ALA A 89 15.26 1.82 -9.82
CA ALA A 89 15.20 0.79 -10.85
C ALA A 89 14.01 -0.16 -10.64
N ALA A 90 13.49 -0.72 -11.73
CA ALA A 90 12.40 -1.68 -11.67
C ALA A 90 12.79 -2.91 -10.84
N GLY A 91 11.95 -3.25 -9.86
CA GLY A 91 12.07 -4.49 -9.09
C GLY A 91 11.37 -5.67 -9.77
N THR A 92 11.20 -6.76 -9.04
CA THR A 92 10.62 -8.00 -9.55
C THR A 92 9.47 -8.55 -8.69
N MET A 93 9.34 -8.09 -7.45
CA MET A 93 8.42 -8.72 -6.48
C MET A 93 6.97 -8.28 -6.63
N VAL A 94 6.73 -6.98 -6.83
CA VAL A 94 5.39 -6.38 -6.83
C VAL A 94 5.18 -5.58 -8.10
N GLN A 95 4.06 -5.82 -8.77
CA GLN A 95 3.55 -4.98 -9.85
C GLN A 95 2.57 -3.95 -9.30
N ALA A 96 2.78 -2.68 -9.62
CA ALA A 96 1.87 -1.60 -9.33
C ALA A 96 1.18 -1.09 -10.60
N GLU A 97 -0.09 -0.71 -10.46
CA GLU A 97 -0.88 -0.05 -11.51
C GLU A 97 -1.71 1.09 -10.92
N LEU A 98 -1.59 2.28 -11.53
CA LEU A 98 -2.34 3.49 -11.20
C LEU A 98 -3.36 3.83 -12.29
N ASP A 99 -4.63 3.76 -11.92
CA ASP A 99 -5.78 4.07 -12.76
C ASP A 99 -6.70 5.12 -12.10
N ASP A 100 -7.77 5.50 -12.79
CA ASP A 100 -8.73 6.51 -12.32
C ASP A 100 -9.42 6.13 -11.00
N SER A 101 -9.37 4.87 -10.59
CA SER A 101 -10.00 4.36 -9.37
C SER A 101 -9.01 4.03 -8.25
N GLY A 102 -7.71 4.21 -8.49
CA GLY A 102 -6.67 4.22 -7.47
C GLY A 102 -5.44 3.40 -7.82
N LEU A 103 -4.90 2.71 -6.83
CA LEU A 103 -3.66 1.92 -6.93
C LEU A 103 -3.97 0.44 -6.72
N LEU A 104 -3.56 -0.40 -7.66
CA LEU A 104 -3.43 -1.84 -7.48
C LEU A 104 -1.97 -2.19 -7.23
N LEU A 105 -1.73 -2.98 -6.19
CA LEU A 105 -0.48 -3.69 -5.97
C LEU A 105 -0.78 -5.18 -6.10
N ASP A 106 -0.01 -5.88 -6.92
CA ASP A 106 -0.13 -7.31 -7.14
C ASP A 106 1.24 -7.99 -6.96
N ALA A 107 1.29 -8.95 -6.05
CA ALA A 107 2.44 -9.80 -5.77
C ALA A 107 2.01 -11.24 -6.08
N PRO A 108 2.21 -11.71 -7.33
CA PRO A 108 1.71 -13.01 -7.76
C PRO A 108 2.51 -14.18 -7.16
N ASP A 109 3.77 -13.94 -6.79
CA ASP A 109 4.64 -14.92 -6.14
C ASP A 109 5.31 -14.30 -4.90
N LEU A 110 4.83 -14.67 -3.72
CA LEU A 110 5.38 -14.21 -2.44
C LEU A 110 6.75 -14.82 -2.12
N ALA A 111 7.14 -15.94 -2.76
CA ALA A 111 8.45 -16.54 -2.56
C ALA A 111 9.58 -15.62 -3.05
N ALA A 112 9.28 -14.73 -4.01
CA ALA A 112 10.20 -13.69 -4.46
C ALA A 112 10.50 -12.64 -3.37
N VAL A 113 9.59 -12.44 -2.41
CA VAL A 113 9.79 -11.53 -1.27
C VAL A 113 10.56 -12.20 -0.15
N ASP A 114 10.19 -13.43 0.18
CA ASP A 114 10.85 -14.24 1.20
C ASP A 114 10.64 -15.73 0.86
N PRO A 115 11.68 -16.57 0.81
CA PRO A 115 11.54 -17.99 0.45
C PRO A 115 10.65 -18.81 1.39
N SER A 116 10.34 -18.30 2.59
CA SER A 116 9.41 -18.93 3.53
C SER A 116 7.93 -18.63 3.22
N PHE A 117 7.67 -17.75 2.26
CA PHE A 117 6.32 -17.37 1.84
C PHE A 117 5.92 -18.14 0.59
N GLU A 118 4.63 -18.41 0.47
CA GLU A 118 4.06 -19.07 -0.71
C GLU A 118 2.75 -18.38 -1.11
N GLY A 119 2.46 -18.43 -2.40
CA GLY A 119 1.21 -17.97 -2.98
C GLY A 119 1.26 -16.50 -3.38
N SER A 120 0.10 -15.82 -3.30
CA SER A 120 -0.08 -14.49 -3.87
C SER A 120 -0.82 -13.54 -2.94
N MET A 121 -0.58 -12.25 -3.15
CA MET A 121 -1.21 -11.16 -2.41
C MET A 121 -1.49 -9.97 -3.32
N SER A 122 -2.67 -9.37 -3.18
CA SER A 122 -3.00 -8.12 -3.85
C SER A 122 -3.62 -7.10 -2.88
N LEU A 123 -3.29 -5.83 -3.08
CA LEU A 123 -3.85 -4.68 -2.37
C LEU A 123 -4.42 -3.68 -3.39
N ARG A 124 -5.73 -3.42 -3.33
CA ARG A 124 -6.37 -2.37 -4.14
C ARG A 124 -6.78 -1.20 -3.25
N TYR A 125 -6.06 -0.10 -3.35
CA TYR A 125 -6.39 1.20 -2.77
C TYR A 125 -7.45 1.87 -3.62
N LYS A 126 -8.64 2.09 -3.05
CA LYS A 126 -9.80 2.63 -3.78
C LYS A 126 -9.94 4.11 -3.52
N THR A 127 -9.32 4.92 -4.37
CA THR A 127 -9.41 6.38 -4.32
C THR A 127 -9.45 6.94 -5.73
N PRO A 128 -10.41 7.82 -6.06
CA PRO A 128 -10.43 8.46 -7.36
C PRO A 128 -9.12 9.24 -7.59
N LEU A 129 -8.45 8.97 -8.70
CA LEU A 129 -7.26 9.73 -9.12
C LEU A 129 -7.65 10.68 -10.26
N PRO A 130 -7.54 12.01 -10.05
CA PRO A 130 -7.79 13.00 -11.09
C PRO A 130 -6.91 12.80 -12.33
N ALA A 131 -7.42 13.17 -13.50
CA ALA A 131 -6.71 12.97 -14.77
C ALA A 131 -5.40 13.78 -14.86
N ASP A 132 -5.35 14.96 -14.26
CA ASP A 132 -4.16 15.79 -14.13
C ASP A 132 -3.09 15.12 -13.25
N VAL A 133 -3.48 14.49 -12.14
CA VAL A 133 -2.56 13.69 -11.32
C VAL A 133 -2.01 12.53 -12.14
N LEU A 134 -2.86 11.77 -12.83
CA LEU A 134 -2.43 10.63 -13.67
C LEU A 134 -1.52 11.07 -14.83
N ALA A 135 -1.74 12.25 -15.40
CA ALA A 135 -0.91 12.81 -16.46
C ALA A 135 0.46 13.31 -15.95
N ALA A 136 0.55 13.70 -14.68
CA ALA A 136 1.79 14.13 -14.04
C ALA A 136 2.68 12.97 -13.56
N LEU A 137 2.16 11.73 -13.55
CA LEU A 137 2.92 10.56 -13.09
C LEU A 137 4.06 10.20 -14.04
N PRO A 138 5.27 9.92 -13.53
CA PRO A 138 6.37 9.39 -14.36
C PRO A 138 6.05 8.04 -14.98
N ALA A 139 5.28 7.20 -14.28
CA ALA A 139 4.84 5.89 -14.74
C ALA A 139 3.49 5.53 -14.13
N ARG A 140 2.65 4.84 -14.92
CA ARG A 140 1.35 4.31 -14.46
C ARG A 140 1.41 2.83 -14.10
N THR A 141 2.37 2.11 -14.67
CA THR A 141 2.64 0.71 -14.37
C THR A 141 4.13 0.55 -14.15
N PHE A 142 4.51 -0.06 -13.04
CA PHE A 142 5.91 -0.25 -12.65
C PHE A 142 6.04 -1.42 -11.69
N THR A 143 7.25 -1.95 -11.56
CA THR A 143 7.55 -3.03 -10.62
C THR A 143 8.58 -2.57 -9.59
N PHE A 144 8.49 -3.10 -8.37
CA PHE A 144 9.38 -2.74 -7.29
C PHE A 144 9.48 -3.88 -6.26
N ASP A 145 10.55 -3.82 -5.48
CA ASP A 145 10.81 -4.78 -4.41
C ASP A 145 10.34 -4.22 -3.06
N VAL A 146 9.93 -5.11 -2.16
CA VAL A 146 9.41 -4.76 -0.84
C VAL A 146 10.09 -5.58 0.25
N PRO A 147 10.30 -5.01 1.45
CA PRO A 147 10.73 -5.80 2.59
C PRO A 147 9.60 -6.73 3.06
N ASN A 148 9.97 -7.93 3.52
CA ASN A 148 9.02 -8.95 4.01
C ASN A 148 8.05 -8.43 5.09
N LYS A 149 8.47 -7.46 5.92
CA LYS A 149 7.63 -6.80 6.94
C LYS A 149 6.34 -6.21 6.37
N TYR A 150 6.33 -5.77 5.11
CA TYR A 150 5.12 -5.24 4.47
C TYR A 150 4.08 -6.34 4.23
N VAL A 151 4.51 -7.54 3.86
CA VAL A 151 3.65 -8.72 3.69
C VAL A 151 3.07 -9.15 5.03
N TYR A 152 3.90 -9.23 6.09
CA TYR A 152 3.42 -9.55 7.45
C TYR A 152 2.35 -8.57 7.93
N VAL A 153 2.60 -7.27 7.77
CA VAL A 153 1.66 -6.21 8.15
C VAL A 153 0.33 -6.34 7.41
N ALA A 154 0.37 -6.52 6.08
CA ALA A 154 -0.85 -6.73 5.29
C ALA A 154 -1.60 -8.00 5.71
N CYS A 155 -0.86 -9.05 6.08
CA CYS A 155 -1.40 -10.31 6.60
C CYS A 155 -1.99 -10.18 8.02
N GLY A 156 -1.62 -9.14 8.78
CA GLY A 156 -2.00 -8.93 10.18
C GLY A 156 -1.15 -9.75 11.15
N MET A 157 0.07 -10.09 10.74
CA MET A 157 1.03 -10.85 11.52
C MET A 157 2.09 -9.89 12.10
N PRO A 158 2.68 -10.21 13.26
CA PRO A 158 3.83 -9.46 13.75
C PRO A 158 4.98 -9.63 12.75
N PRO A 159 5.69 -8.55 12.38
CA PRO A 159 6.90 -8.69 11.57
C PRO A 159 7.92 -9.53 12.34
N THR A 160 8.52 -10.51 11.68
CA THR A 160 9.68 -11.22 12.22
C THR A 160 10.88 -10.27 12.24
N THR A 161 11.63 -10.29 13.33
CA THR A 161 12.83 -9.48 13.56
C THR A 161 13.94 -9.82 12.57
#